data_AF-A0A6I3LNL1-F1
#
_entry.id   AF-A0A6I3LNL1-F1
#
_cell.length_a   1.000
_cell.length_b   1.000
_cell.length_c   1.000
_cell.angle_alpha   90.00
_cell.angle_beta   90.00
_cell.angle_gamma   90.00
#
_symmetry.space_group_name_H-M   'P 1'
#
loop_
_entity.id
_entity.type
_entity.pdbx_description
1 polymer ?
#
loop_
_entity_poly.entity_id
_entity_poly.type
_entity_poly.pdbx_seq_one_letter_code
_entity_poly.pdbx_strand_id
1 'polypeptide(L)'
;MRGKYYLLFSRFLLILALVLVVFVVFHIVASGKVGAGYSDLGSAVDGLTAPFIGIAAAVLTFLAFKMQVIANEQVQKQFELQQFESQFYELLRLHKENVNEMVIQGYVYEDGKKIEREIIGRKIFVSNVTEFMSLV
;
A
#
# COMPACT_ATOMS: atom_id res chain seq x y z
N MET A 1 0.42 1.03 -15.26
CA MET A 1 -0.68 1.12 -16.24
C MET A 1 -2.03 0.59 -15.75
N ARG A 2 -2.12 -0.39 -14.83
CA ARG A 2 -3.41 -0.94 -14.35
C ARG A 2 -4.26 0.01 -13.48
N GLY A 3 -3.66 0.89 -12.68
CA GLY A 3 -4.39 1.79 -11.76
C GLY A 3 -5.25 2.88 -12.42
N LYS A 4 -4.88 3.37 -13.62
CA LYS A 4 -5.66 4.40 -14.34
C LYS A 4 -7.03 3.88 -14.80
N TYR A 5 -7.12 2.61 -15.17
CA TYR A 5 -8.36 2.00 -15.64
C TYR A 5 -9.40 1.81 -14.53
N TYR A 6 -8.97 1.46 -13.31
CA TYR A 6 -9.89 1.36 -12.17
C TYR A 6 -10.46 2.72 -11.75
N LEU A 7 -9.64 3.78 -11.85
CA LEU A 7 -10.05 5.14 -11.50
C LEU A 7 -11.02 5.71 -12.55
N LEU A 8 -10.80 5.42 -13.84
CA LEU A 8 -11.73 5.75 -14.91
C LEU A 8 -13.03 4.94 -14.81
N PHE A 9 -12.95 3.65 -14.48
CA PHE A 9 -14.11 2.76 -14.30
C PHE A 9 -14.97 3.16 -13.09
N SER A 10 -14.36 3.54 -11.97
CA SER A 10 -15.06 4.06 -10.79
C SER A 10 -15.80 5.38 -11.08
N ARG A 11 -15.17 6.32 -11.82
CA ARG A 11 -15.81 7.57 -12.25
C ARG A 11 -16.97 7.33 -13.20
N PHE A 12 -16.82 6.36 -14.11
CA PHE A 12 -17.89 5.94 -15.00
C PHE A 12 -19.10 5.39 -14.24
N LEU A 13 -18.89 4.53 -13.23
CA LEU A 13 -19.95 4.01 -12.37
C LEU A 13 -20.69 5.11 -11.58
N LEU A 14 -19.96 6.11 -11.07
CA LEU A 14 -20.56 7.26 -10.37
C LEU A 14 -21.44 8.11 -11.30
N ILE A 15 -20.96 8.39 -12.52
CA ILE A 15 -21.73 9.15 -13.52
C ILE A 15 -22.96 8.35 -13.94
N LEU A 16 -22.85 7.03 -14.13
CA LEU A 16 -23.97 6.16 -14.47
C LEU A 16 -25.04 6.15 -13.38
N ALA A 17 -24.64 6.09 -12.11
CA ALA A 17 -25.56 6.16 -10.97
C ALA A 17 -26.28 7.51 -10.90
N LEU A 18 -25.57 8.63 -11.10
CA LEU A 18 -26.16 9.97 -11.14
C LEU A 18 -27.17 10.11 -12.29
N VAL A 19 -26.83 9.61 -13.48
CA VAL A 19 -27.72 9.63 -14.65
C VAL A 19 -28.98 8.81 -14.40
N LEU A 20 -28.88 7.64 -13.76
CA LEU A 20 -30.03 6.83 -13.39
C LEU A 20 -30.95 7.56 -12.40
N VAL A 21 -30.40 8.23 -11.39
CA VAL A 21 -31.18 9.02 -10.42
C VAL A 21 -31.92 10.17 -11.13
N VAL A 22 -31.22 10.93 -11.98
CA VAL A 22 -31.83 12.03 -12.75
C VAL A 22 -32.90 11.50 -13.70
N PHE A 23 -32.66 10.37 -14.35
CA PHE A 23 -33.62 9.72 -15.25
C PHE A 23 -34.89 9.27 -14.53
N VAL A 24 -34.77 8.65 -13.36
CA VAL A 24 -35.92 8.23 -12.53
C VAL A 24 -36.73 9.44 -12.08
N VAL A 25 -36.07 10.49 -11.58
CA VAL A 25 -36.75 11.73 -11.16
C VAL A 25 -37.44 12.41 -12.35
N PHE A 26 -36.78 12.51 -13.49
CA PHE A 26 -37.36 13.07 -14.70
C PHE A 26 -38.57 12.27 -15.20
N HIS A 27 -38.48 10.93 -15.18
CA HIS A 27 -39.58 10.06 -15.57
C HIS A 27 -40.80 10.25 -14.68
N ILE A 28 -40.61 10.37 -13.35
CA ILE A 28 -41.69 10.63 -12.40
C ILE A 28 -42.37 11.98 -12.70
N VAL A 29 -41.59 13.05 -12.90
CA VAL A 29 -42.11 14.41 -13.16
C VAL A 29 -42.77 14.53 -14.54
N ALA A 30 -42.16 13.98 -15.59
CA ALA A 30 -42.65 14.08 -16.97
C ALA A 30 -43.87 13.19 -17.25
N SER A 31 -44.09 12.15 -16.43
CA SER A 31 -45.24 11.25 -16.60
C SER A 31 -46.60 11.91 -16.31
N GLY A 32 -46.62 13.14 -15.75
CA GLY A 32 -47.84 13.93 -15.53
C GLY A 32 -48.86 13.30 -14.57
N LYS A 33 -48.51 12.18 -13.93
CA LYS A 33 -49.39 11.40 -13.03
C LYS A 33 -49.22 11.81 -11.58
N VAL A 34 -49.11 13.11 -11.32
CA VAL A 34 -49.31 13.66 -9.98
C VAL A 34 -50.83 13.76 -9.79
N GLY A 35 -51.44 12.67 -9.33
CA GLY A 35 -52.84 12.64 -8.91
C GLY A 35 -53.68 11.52 -9.54
N ALA A 36 -54.31 10.73 -8.66
CA ALA A 36 -55.55 9.95 -8.84
C ALA A 36 -55.55 8.56 -9.52
N GLY A 37 -54.42 8.00 -9.97
CA GLY A 37 -54.41 6.57 -10.40
C GLY A 37 -53.06 5.86 -10.35
N TYR A 38 -51.96 6.62 -10.33
CA TYR A 38 -50.61 6.08 -10.11
C TYR A 38 -50.26 5.92 -8.64
N SER A 39 -51.01 6.54 -7.72
CA SER A 39 -50.79 6.38 -6.29
C SER A 39 -50.91 4.92 -5.88
N ASP A 40 -51.95 4.22 -6.35
CA ASP A 40 -52.23 2.84 -5.94
C ASP A 40 -51.31 1.83 -6.65
N LEU A 41 -51.06 2.03 -7.95
CA LEU A 41 -50.12 1.17 -8.70
C LEU A 41 -48.68 1.38 -8.23
N GLY A 42 -48.27 2.64 -8.01
CA GLY A 42 -46.95 2.99 -7.49
C GLY A 42 -46.74 2.46 -6.08
N SER A 43 -47.73 2.63 -5.19
CA SER A 43 -47.67 2.06 -3.83
C SER A 43 -47.64 0.53 -3.83
N ALA A 44 -48.33 -0.13 -4.76
CA ALA A 44 -48.29 -1.59 -4.91
C ALA A 44 -46.93 -2.08 -5.42
N VAL A 45 -46.33 -1.37 -6.38
CA VAL A 45 -45.00 -1.68 -6.90
C VAL A 45 -43.92 -1.41 -5.84
N ASP A 46 -43.97 -0.27 -5.15
CA ASP A 46 -43.02 0.05 -4.07
C ASP A 46 -43.16 -0.95 -2.91
N GLY A 47 -44.39 -1.29 -2.50
CA GLY A 47 -44.65 -2.27 -1.46
C GLY A 47 -44.15 -3.67 -1.80
N LEU A 48 -44.27 -4.10 -3.06
CA LEU A 48 -43.79 -5.41 -3.52
C LEU A 48 -42.27 -5.43 -3.72
N THR A 49 -41.69 -4.36 -4.26
CA THR A 49 -40.26 -4.32 -4.64
C THR A 49 -39.33 -3.97 -3.48
N ALA A 50 -39.79 -3.18 -2.51
CA ALA A 50 -38.98 -2.70 -1.39
C ALA A 50 -38.28 -3.83 -0.60
N PRO A 51 -38.92 -4.96 -0.25
CA PRO A 51 -38.23 -6.06 0.44
C PRO A 51 -37.09 -6.67 -0.38
N PHE A 52 -37.27 -6.83 -1.69
CA PHE A 52 -36.24 -7.38 -2.58
C PHE A 52 -35.07 -6.41 -2.75
N ILE A 53 -35.36 -5.11 -2.92
CA ILE A 53 -34.35 -4.06 -2.97
C ILE A 53 -33.58 -4.01 -1.64
N GLY A 54 -34.27 -4.08 -0.50
CA GLY A 54 -33.67 -4.09 0.83
C GLY A 54 -32.73 -5.28 1.03
N ILE A 55 -33.14 -6.48 0.66
CA ILE A 55 -32.30 -7.68 0.72
C ILE A 55 -31.10 -7.55 -0.22
N ALA A 56 -31.32 -7.12 -1.45
CA ALA A 56 -30.23 -6.92 -2.41
C ALA A 56 -29.22 -5.88 -1.91
N ALA A 57 -29.68 -4.76 -1.37
CA ALA A 57 -28.86 -3.72 -0.79
C ALA A 57 -28.06 -4.25 0.42
N ALA A 58 -28.68 -5.03 1.31
CA ALA A 58 -28.01 -5.64 2.45
C ALA A 58 -26.90 -6.62 2.01
N VAL A 59 -27.19 -7.49 1.04
CA VAL A 59 -26.22 -8.44 0.48
C VAL A 59 -25.05 -7.70 -0.19
N LEU A 60 -25.33 -6.70 -1.03
CA LEU A 60 -24.30 -5.91 -1.70
C LEU A 60 -23.44 -5.13 -0.69
N THR A 61 -24.06 -4.56 0.34
CA THR A 61 -23.36 -3.83 1.41
C THR A 61 -22.44 -4.77 2.20
N PHE A 62 -22.93 -5.96 2.54
CA PHE A 62 -22.11 -6.99 3.21
C PHE A 62 -20.90 -7.41 2.35
N LEU A 63 -21.11 -7.66 1.06
CA LEU A 63 -20.03 -8.02 0.14
C LEU A 63 -19.00 -6.90 -0.01
N ALA A 64 -19.46 -5.65 -0.07
CA ALA A 64 -18.58 -4.49 -0.12
C ALA A 64 -17.69 -4.40 1.13
N PHE A 65 -18.28 -4.52 2.32
CA PHE A 65 -17.51 -4.53 3.57
C PHE A 65 -16.55 -5.71 3.67
N LYS A 66 -16.96 -6.91 3.23
CA LYS A 66 -16.06 -8.07 3.19
C LYS A 66 -14.84 -7.81 2.31
N MET A 67 -15.05 -7.29 1.10
CA MET A 67 -13.94 -6.95 0.20
C MET A 67 -13.05 -5.86 0.78
N GLN A 68 -13.62 -4.89 1.49
CA GLN A 68 -12.86 -3.84 2.18
C GLN A 68 -11.96 -4.41 3.29
N VAL A 69 -12.45 -5.36 4.08
CA VAL A 69 -11.63 -6.04 5.11
C VAL A 69 -10.46 -6.77 4.47
N ILE A 70 -10.71 -7.55 3.42
CA ILE A 70 -9.66 -8.29 2.70
C ILE A 70 -8.62 -7.32 2.11
N ALA A 71 -9.05 -6.19 1.53
CA ALA A 71 -8.15 -5.18 1.02
C ALA A 71 -7.29 -4.55 2.13
N ASN A 72 -7.88 -4.27 3.29
CA ASN A 72 -7.17 -3.71 4.44
C ASN A 72 -6.11 -4.69 4.97
N GLU A 73 -6.42 -5.98 5.06
CA GLU A 73 -5.44 -7.00 5.46
C GLU A 73 -4.26 -7.09 4.49
N GLN A 74 -4.52 -6.99 3.18
CA GLN A 74 -3.46 -6.97 2.17
C GLN A 74 -2.58 -5.73 2.29
N VAL A 75 -3.19 -4.56 2.50
CA VAL A 75 -2.46 -3.30 2.70
C VAL A 75 -1.60 -3.35 3.96
N GLN A 76 -2.12 -3.90 5.07
CA GLN A 76 -1.36 -4.05 6.32
C GLN A 76 -0.13 -4.93 6.12
N LYS A 77 -0.30 -6.11 5.52
CA LYS A 77 0.84 -7.01 5.22
C LYS A 77 1.88 -6.36 4.31
N GLN A 78 1.43 -5.61 3.30
CA GLN A 78 2.34 -4.88 2.42
C GLN A 78 3.09 -3.78 3.19
N PHE A 79 2.41 -3.06 4.08
CA PHE A 79 3.02 -2.01 4.89
C PHE A 79 4.08 -2.58 5.86
N GLU A 80 3.77 -3.68 6.55
CA GLU A 80 4.71 -4.37 7.43
C GLU A 80 5.98 -4.82 6.69
N LEU A 81 5.82 -5.42 5.51
CA LEU A 81 6.96 -5.82 4.68
C LEU A 81 7.79 -4.62 4.23
N GLN A 82 7.14 -3.55 3.77
CA GLN A 82 7.83 -2.31 3.36
C GLN A 82 8.59 -1.66 4.53
N GLN A 83 7.99 -1.65 5.72
CA GLN A 83 8.64 -1.12 6.91
C GLN A 83 9.88 -1.94 7.27
N PHE A 84 9.77 -3.27 7.25
CA PHE A 84 10.90 -4.16 7.46
C PHE A 84 12.00 -3.94 6.43
N GLU A 85 11.66 -3.92 5.14
CA GLU A 85 12.62 -3.70 4.06
C GLU A 85 13.33 -2.35 4.22
N SER A 86 12.58 -1.28 4.50
CA SER A 86 13.15 0.05 4.72
C SER A 86 14.13 0.07 5.89
N GLN A 87 13.76 -0.53 7.03
CA GLN A 87 14.64 -0.60 8.20
C GLN A 87 15.87 -1.46 7.90
N PHE A 88 15.70 -2.59 7.21
CA PHE A 88 16.80 -3.47 6.85
C PHE A 88 17.81 -2.79 5.92
N TYR A 89 17.34 -2.10 4.88
CA TYR A 89 18.22 -1.35 3.98
C TYR A 89 18.95 -0.22 4.70
N GLU A 90 18.31 0.44 5.66
CA GLU A 90 18.94 1.47 6.47
C GLU A 90 20.03 0.89 7.38
N LEU A 91 19.78 -0.25 8.02
CA LEU A 91 20.78 -0.96 8.81
C LEU A 91 21.97 -1.39 7.95
N LEU A 92 21.74 -1.89 6.73
CA LEU A 92 22.82 -2.21 5.80
C LEU A 92 23.62 -0.99 5.37
N ARG A 93 22.94 0.14 5.13
CA ARG A 93 23.58 1.42 4.80
C ARG A 93 24.48 1.88 5.94
N LEU A 94 23.94 1.92 7.17
CA LEU A 94 24.71 2.28 8.37
C LEU A 94 25.86 1.32 8.62
N HIS A 95 25.67 0.01 8.44
CA HIS A 95 26.75 -0.97 8.58
C HIS A 95 27.87 -0.72 7.56
N LYS A 96 27.52 -0.45 6.30
CA LYS A 96 28.48 -0.10 5.26
C LYS A 96 29.22 1.20 5.59
N GLU A 97 28.52 2.20 6.12
CA GLU A 97 29.11 3.48 6.56
C GLU A 97 30.06 3.26 7.72
N ASN A 98 29.64 2.58 8.79
CA ASN A 98 30.49 2.20 9.91
C ASN A 98 31.76 1.50 9.42
N VAL A 99 31.63 0.50 8.53
CA VAL A 99 32.77 -0.20 7.94
C VAL A 99 33.68 0.72 7.15
N ASN A 100 33.15 1.69 6.41
CA ASN A 100 33.97 2.63 5.64
C ASN A 100 34.67 3.67 6.52
N GLU A 101 34.07 4.02 7.66
CA GLU A 101 34.61 4.97 8.64
C GLU A 101 35.60 4.32 9.61
N MET A 102 35.70 2.99 9.65
CA MET A 102 36.69 2.32 10.48
C MET A 102 38.11 2.72 10.08
N VAL A 103 38.91 3.08 11.07
CA VAL A 103 40.34 3.41 10.94
C VAL A 103 41.11 2.68 12.03
N ILE A 104 42.20 2.01 11.64
CA ILE A 104 43.19 1.47 12.58
C ILE A 104 44.52 2.16 12.30
N GLN A 105 45.11 2.72 13.36
CA GLN A 105 46.46 3.24 13.36
C GLN A 105 47.39 2.17 13.92
N GLY A 106 48.41 1.83 13.15
CA GLY A 106 49.44 0.87 13.52
C GLY A 106 50.82 1.38 13.15
N TYR A 107 51.82 0.51 13.31
CA TYR A 107 53.18 0.80 12.94
C TYR A 107 53.87 -0.44 12.38
N VAL A 108 54.73 -0.21 11.39
CA VAL A 108 55.60 -1.24 10.81
C VAL A 108 57.04 -0.84 11.08
N TYR A 109 57.91 -1.82 11.35
CA TYR A 109 59.34 -1.58 11.46
C TYR A 109 60.00 -1.94 10.13
N GLU A 110 60.53 -0.95 9.41
CA GLU A 110 61.37 -1.14 8.22
C GLU A 110 62.77 -0.59 8.52
N ASP A 111 63.81 -1.40 8.29
CA ASP A 111 65.22 -1.03 8.54
C ASP A 111 65.47 -0.46 9.95
N GLY A 112 64.79 -1.01 10.96
CA GLY A 112 64.89 -0.57 12.36
C GLY A 112 64.21 0.76 12.67
N LYS A 113 63.52 1.39 11.71
CA LYS A 113 62.72 2.62 11.91
C LYS A 113 61.24 2.29 12.01
N LYS A 114 60.56 2.95 12.97
CA LYS A 114 59.11 2.85 13.16
C LYS A 114 58.40 3.75 12.14
N ILE A 115 57.57 3.16 11.28
CA ILE A 115 56.75 3.87 10.29
C ILE A 115 55.29 3.73 10.71
N GLU A 116 54.60 4.85 10.93
CA GLU A 116 53.16 4.84 11.19
C GLU A 116 52.38 4.47 9.94
N ARG A 117 51.37 3.61 10.10
CA ARG A 117 50.50 3.16 9.01
C ARG A 117 49.06 3.27 9.43
N GLU A 118 48.27 3.94 8.60
CA GLU A 118 46.82 4.02 8.74
C GLU A 118 46.15 3.05 7.77
N ILE A 119 45.28 2.18 8.28
CA ILE A 119 44.49 1.25 7.47
C ILE A 119 43.03 1.62 7.67
N ILE A 120 42.35 1.88 6.55
CA ILE A 120 41.00 2.44 6.55
C ILE A 120 40.05 1.45 5.88
N GLY A 121 38.83 1.40 6.40
CA GLY A 121 37.70 0.75 5.78
C GLY A 121 37.81 -0.77 5.78
N ARG A 122 37.30 -1.39 4.69
CA ARG A 122 37.30 -2.85 4.52
C ARG A 122 38.68 -3.51 4.55
N LYS A 123 39.76 -2.76 4.30
CA LYS A 123 41.14 -3.30 4.33
C LYS A 123 41.57 -3.70 5.74
N ILE A 124 40.93 -3.14 6.78
CA ILE A 124 41.16 -3.49 8.17
C ILE A 124 40.90 -4.97 8.42
N PHE A 125 39.82 -5.54 7.88
CA PHE A 125 39.51 -6.96 8.09
C PHE A 125 40.60 -7.88 7.52
N VAL A 126 41.14 -7.54 6.35
CA VAL A 126 42.26 -8.29 5.75
C VAL A 126 43.52 -8.16 6.62
N SER A 127 43.81 -6.95 7.12
CA SER A 127 44.92 -6.71 8.03
C SER A 127 44.80 -7.54 9.30
N ASN A 128 43.64 -7.52 9.95
CA ASN A 128 43.39 -8.26 11.20
C ASN A 128 43.54 -9.77 11.01
N VAL A 129 43.02 -10.31 9.90
CA VAL A 129 43.21 -11.74 9.58
C VAL A 129 44.69 -12.06 9.34
N THR A 130 45.41 -11.20 8.60
CA THR A 130 46.83 -11.40 8.32
C THR A 130 47.66 -11.38 9.60
N GLU A 131 47.41 -10.42 10.49
CA GLU A 131 48.08 -10.31 11.79
C GLU A 131 47.79 -11.52 12.67
N PHE A 132 46.52 -11.92 12.78
CA PHE A 132 46.14 -13.12 13.55
C PHE A 132 46.85 -14.38 13.04
N MET A 133 46.89 -14.60 11.72
CA MET A 133 47.57 -15.76 11.13
C MET A 133 49.10 -15.70 11.27
N SER A 134 49.69 -14.54 11.56
CA SER A 134 51.13 -14.43 11.86
C SER A 134 51.48 -14.77 13.32
N LEU A 135 50.47 -14.82 14.21
CA LEU A 135 50.63 -15.12 15.63
C LEU A 135 50.41 -16.60 15.98
N VAL A 136 49.86 -17.39 15.06
CA VAL A 136 49.61 -18.84 15.20
C VAL A 136 50.64 -19.60 14.38
#